data_AF-A0A1A3H8Y2-F1
#
_entry.id   AF-A0A1A3H8Y2-F1
#
_cell.length_a   1.000
_cell.length_b   1.000
_cell.length_c   1.000
_cell.angle_alpha   90.00
_cell.angle_beta   90.00
_cell.angle_gamma   90.00
#
_symmetry.space_group_name_H-M   'P 1'
#
loop_
_entity.id
_entity.type
_entity.pdbx_description
1 polymer ?
#
loop_
_entity_poly.entity_id
_entity_poly.type
_entity_poly.pdbx_seq_one_letter_code
_entity_poly.pdbx_strand_id
1 'polypeptide(L)'
;MVIVGCSKSVEGSSTVDQPGAAAYRTSVSLSAAASASSSSSSASAAATEAACQTFVDTGKPAMQAVNAYVDAENAGGTDAAKLQAAVDALHHAADAVTKSATTVQSDTLKAALAGWSAAAQSLATAISTNASTSDFNAAVDSFNNAKSATETACG
;
A
#
# COMPACT_ATOMS: atom_id res chain seq x y z
N MET A 1 58.49 51.10 -19.15
CA MET A 1 57.79 50.09 -19.96
C MET A 1 56.31 50.19 -19.64
N VAL A 2 55.49 50.51 -20.63
CA VAL A 2 54.04 50.72 -20.47
C VAL A 2 53.35 49.38 -20.76
N ILE A 3 52.66 48.82 -19.78
CA ILE A 3 51.73 47.70 -20.00
C ILE A 3 50.37 48.34 -20.29
N VAL A 4 50.05 48.39 -21.58
CA VAL A 4 48.71 48.75 -22.07
C VAL A 4 47.88 47.47 -22.04
N GLY A 5 47.02 47.33 -21.03
CA GLY A 5 45.99 46.30 -20.97
C GLY A 5 44.63 46.95 -21.23
N CYS A 6 44.03 46.63 -22.38
CA CYS A 6 42.72 47.13 -22.80
C CYS A 6 41.60 46.69 -21.85
N SER A 7 41.34 47.46 -20.78
CA SER A 7 40.07 47.40 -20.06
C SER A 7 38.99 47.95 -20.99
N LYS A 8 38.37 47.08 -21.79
CA LYS A 8 37.08 47.39 -22.38
C LYS A 8 36.11 47.42 -21.20
N SER A 9 35.83 48.61 -20.68
CA SER A 9 34.64 48.80 -19.87
C SER A 9 33.46 48.44 -20.76
N VAL A 10 32.96 47.21 -20.63
CA VAL A 10 31.61 46.92 -21.08
C VAL A 10 30.76 47.75 -20.14
N GLU A 11 30.20 48.83 -20.65
CA GLU A 11 29.17 49.60 -19.97
C GLU A 11 27.95 48.68 -19.93
N GLY A 12 27.97 47.73 -18.98
CA GLY A 12 26.93 46.76 -18.77
C GLY A 12 25.76 47.50 -18.15
N SER A 13 24.85 47.98 -18.99
CA SER A 13 23.54 48.40 -18.52
C SER A 13 22.96 47.21 -17.75
N SER A 14 22.85 47.36 -16.43
CA SER A 14 22.26 46.37 -15.52
C SER A 14 20.74 46.37 -15.68
N THR A 15 20.25 46.46 -16.91
CA THR A 15 18.85 46.22 -17.23
C THR A 15 18.71 44.72 -17.38
N VAL A 16 18.26 44.06 -16.31
CA VAL A 16 17.73 42.70 -16.40
C VAL A 16 16.75 42.68 -17.57
N ASP A 17 16.95 41.78 -18.54
CA ASP A 17 15.96 41.46 -19.57
C ASP A 17 14.68 40.99 -18.86
N GLN A 18 13.82 41.95 -18.51
CA GLN A 18 12.52 41.75 -17.85
C GLN A 18 11.70 40.60 -18.46
N PRO A 19 11.58 40.49 -19.81
CA PRO A 19 10.87 39.35 -20.41
C PRO A 19 11.60 38.02 -20.21
N GLY A 20 12.94 37.98 -20.28
CA GLY A 20 13.73 36.78 -20.04
C GLY A 20 13.67 36.29 -18.58
N ALA A 21 13.69 37.21 -17.63
CA ALA A 21 13.56 36.91 -16.20
C ALA A 21 12.16 36.39 -15.84
N ALA A 22 11.10 36.92 -16.46
CA ALA A 22 9.74 36.40 -16.28
C ALA A 22 9.59 35.00 -16.89
N ALA A 23 10.08 34.77 -18.11
CA ALA A 23 10.06 33.47 -18.77
C ALA A 23 10.88 32.41 -18.00
N TYR A 24 12.03 32.78 -17.43
CA TYR A 24 12.84 31.91 -16.57
C TYR A 24 12.11 31.54 -15.26
N ARG A 25 11.49 32.50 -14.58
CA ARG A 25 10.69 32.22 -13.36
C ARG A 25 9.51 31.29 -13.64
N THR A 26 8.84 31.48 -14.77
CA THR A 26 7.75 30.59 -15.21
C THR A 26 8.26 29.18 -15.48
N SER A 27 9.33 29.03 -16.25
CA SER A 27 9.90 27.70 -16.56
C SER A 27 10.39 26.97 -15.30
N VAL A 28 11.07 27.65 -14.38
CA VAL A 28 11.46 27.06 -13.09
C VAL A 28 10.25 26.64 -12.26
N SER A 29 9.19 27.46 -12.21
CA SER A 29 7.95 27.10 -11.51
C SER A 29 7.26 25.87 -12.13
N LEU A 30 7.23 25.80 -13.46
CA LEU A 30 6.68 24.66 -14.19
C LEU A 30 7.51 23.38 -13.97
N SER A 31 8.84 23.48 -14.02
CA SER A 31 9.73 22.37 -13.70
C SER A 31 9.55 21.89 -12.25
N ALA A 32 9.46 22.80 -11.29
CA ALA A 32 9.21 22.45 -9.89
C ALA A 32 7.85 21.76 -9.71
N ALA A 33 6.79 22.25 -10.36
CA ALA A 33 5.48 21.62 -10.35
C ALA A 33 5.50 20.23 -11.01
N ALA A 34 6.20 20.09 -12.15
CA ALA A 34 6.38 18.81 -12.81
C ALA A 34 7.16 17.82 -11.94
N SER A 35 8.26 18.24 -11.32
CA SER A 35 9.05 17.42 -10.40
C SER A 35 8.25 17.01 -9.16
N ALA A 36 7.47 17.91 -8.58
CA ALA A 36 6.60 17.61 -7.46
C ALA A 36 5.51 16.60 -7.86
N SER A 37 4.89 16.80 -9.02
CA SER A 37 3.90 15.87 -9.59
C SER A 37 4.51 14.49 -9.83
N SER A 38 5.63 14.40 -10.54
CA SER A 38 6.35 13.14 -10.78
C SER A 38 6.73 12.45 -9.47
N SER A 39 7.26 13.19 -8.49
CA SER A 39 7.61 12.63 -7.18
C SER A 39 6.38 12.09 -6.45
N SER A 40 5.25 12.80 -6.51
CA SER A 40 4.00 12.35 -5.91
C SER A 40 3.44 11.08 -6.57
N SER A 41 3.57 10.97 -7.89
CA SER A 41 3.19 9.77 -8.65
C SER A 41 4.10 8.58 -8.34
N SER A 42 5.41 8.79 -8.17
CA SER A 42 6.33 7.73 -7.78
C SER A 42 6.06 7.24 -6.35
N ALA A 43 5.80 8.16 -5.42
CA ALA A 43 5.45 7.82 -4.04
C ALA A 43 4.11 7.07 -3.96
N SER A 44 3.12 7.44 -4.80
CA SER A 44 1.84 6.74 -4.85
C SER A 44 1.97 5.31 -5.37
N ALA A 45 2.77 5.10 -6.42
CA ALA A 45 3.06 3.77 -6.95
C ALA A 45 3.77 2.89 -5.91
N ALA A 46 4.78 3.42 -5.24
CA ALA A 46 5.51 2.70 -4.18
C ALA A 46 4.61 2.34 -2.99
N ALA A 47 3.70 3.23 -2.58
CA ALA A 47 2.75 2.97 -1.50
C ALA A 47 1.74 1.87 -1.88
N THR A 48 1.25 1.87 -3.12
CA THR A 48 0.39 0.81 -3.66
C THR A 48 1.10 -0.53 -3.63
N GLU A 49 2.32 -0.59 -4.16
CA GLU A 49 3.09 -1.84 -4.23
C GLU A 49 3.42 -2.38 -2.83
N ALA A 50 3.83 -1.51 -1.90
CA ALA A 50 4.08 -1.90 -0.51
C ALA A 50 2.82 -2.45 0.19
N ALA A 51 1.65 -1.87 -0.06
CA ALA A 51 0.40 -2.34 0.52
C ALA A 51 -0.02 -3.71 -0.05
N CYS A 52 0.11 -3.90 -1.36
CA CYS A 52 -0.17 -5.17 -2.03
C CYS A 52 0.82 -6.27 -1.59
N GLN A 53 2.09 -5.93 -1.44
CA GLN A 53 3.11 -6.84 -0.91
C GLN A 53 2.79 -7.26 0.53
N THR A 54 2.39 -6.31 1.39
CA THR A 54 1.97 -6.59 2.78
C THR A 54 0.78 -7.56 2.80
N PHE A 55 -0.20 -7.35 1.93
CA PHE A 55 -1.35 -8.24 1.77
C PHE A 55 -0.92 -9.67 1.39
N VAL A 56 -0.02 -9.83 0.43
CA VAL A 56 0.48 -11.16 0.02
C VAL A 56 1.29 -11.83 1.14
N ASP A 57 2.21 -11.08 1.75
CA ASP A 57 3.16 -11.59 2.75
C ASP A 57 2.46 -12.03 4.04
N THR A 58 1.35 -11.39 4.39
CA THR A 58 0.58 -11.72 5.60
C THR A 58 -0.60 -12.65 5.32
N GLY A 59 -1.22 -12.55 4.14
CA GLY A 59 -2.37 -13.39 3.77
C GLY A 59 -2.00 -14.86 3.58
N LYS A 60 -0.85 -15.15 2.98
CA LYS A 60 -0.38 -16.53 2.78
C LYS A 60 -0.15 -17.30 4.09
N PRO A 61 0.63 -16.80 5.07
CA PRO A 61 0.81 -17.49 6.34
C PRO A 61 -0.48 -17.59 7.16
N ALA A 62 -1.38 -16.59 7.07
CA ALA A 62 -2.69 -16.67 7.71
C ALA A 62 -3.52 -17.86 7.18
N MET A 63 -3.57 -18.04 5.85
CA MET A 63 -4.25 -19.19 5.26
C MET A 63 -3.59 -20.53 5.57
N GLN A 64 -2.26 -20.57 5.67
CA GLN A 64 -1.57 -21.79 6.12
C GLN A 64 -1.95 -22.18 7.54
N ALA A 65 -2.08 -21.20 8.46
CA ALA A 65 -2.51 -21.45 9.82
C ALA A 65 -3.97 -21.93 9.89
N VAL A 66 -4.87 -21.32 9.11
CA VAL A 66 -6.28 -21.76 9.00
C VAL A 66 -6.37 -23.19 8.46
N ASN A 67 -5.62 -23.54 7.41
CA ASN A 67 -5.62 -24.89 6.86
C ASN A 67 -5.10 -25.90 7.88
N ALA A 68 -4.05 -25.58 8.63
CA ALA A 68 -3.53 -26.45 9.69
C ALA A 68 -4.57 -26.70 10.80
N TYR A 69 -5.34 -25.67 11.16
CA TYR A 69 -6.46 -25.82 12.09
C TYR A 69 -7.56 -26.72 11.51
N VAL A 70 -7.99 -26.50 10.27
CA VAL A 70 -9.01 -27.32 9.59
C VAL A 70 -8.58 -28.78 9.47
N ASP A 71 -7.30 -29.04 9.17
CA ASP A 71 -6.74 -30.40 9.11
C ASP A 71 -6.82 -31.11 10.48
N ALA A 72 -6.60 -30.39 11.57
CA ALA A 72 -6.72 -30.94 12.92
C ALA A 72 -8.17 -31.28 13.28
N GLU A 73 -9.10 -30.36 13.00
CA GLU A 73 -10.54 -30.58 13.19
C GLU A 73 -11.02 -31.80 12.39
N ASN A 74 -10.61 -31.91 11.12
CA ASN A 74 -10.95 -33.05 10.26
C ASN A 74 -10.33 -34.37 10.71
N ALA A 75 -9.20 -34.35 11.41
CA ALA A 75 -8.59 -35.52 12.03
C ALA A 75 -9.33 -35.99 13.30
N GLY A 76 -10.41 -35.31 13.70
CA GLY A 76 -11.28 -35.70 14.80
C GLY A 76 -10.87 -35.14 16.16
N GLY A 77 -10.08 -34.05 16.20
CA GLY A 77 -9.68 -33.43 17.45
C GLY A 77 -9.52 -31.91 17.35
N THR A 78 -9.99 -31.20 18.38
CA THR A 78 -9.75 -29.77 18.52
C THR A 78 -8.37 -29.50 19.07
N ASP A 79 -7.51 -28.94 18.22
CA ASP A 79 -6.15 -28.52 18.56
C ASP A 79 -6.16 -27.04 18.94
N ALA A 80 -6.25 -26.76 20.25
CA ALA A 80 -6.32 -25.39 20.77
C ALA A 80 -5.11 -24.52 20.37
N ALA A 81 -3.93 -25.12 20.16
CA ALA A 81 -2.75 -24.38 19.73
C ALA A 81 -2.88 -23.94 18.27
N LYS A 82 -3.39 -24.82 17.39
CA LYS A 82 -3.64 -24.47 15.98
C LYS A 82 -4.80 -23.51 15.81
N LEU A 83 -5.85 -23.64 16.63
CA LEU A 83 -6.95 -22.68 16.69
C LEU A 83 -6.40 -21.28 17.01
N GLN A 84 -5.63 -21.15 18.10
CA GLN A 84 -5.05 -19.87 18.49
C GLN A 84 -4.11 -19.32 17.42
N ALA A 85 -3.25 -20.16 16.83
CA ALA A 85 -2.35 -19.75 15.76
C ALA A 85 -3.11 -19.23 14.52
N ALA A 86 -4.23 -19.85 14.14
CA ALA A 86 -5.06 -19.39 13.04
C ALA A 86 -5.70 -18.03 13.33
N VAL A 87 -6.26 -17.86 14.54
CA VAL A 87 -6.87 -16.58 14.98
C VAL A 87 -5.82 -15.47 15.01
N ASP A 88 -4.65 -15.72 15.61
CA ASP A 88 -3.57 -14.74 15.72
C ASP A 88 -3.03 -14.33 14.36
N ALA A 89 -2.85 -15.30 13.45
CA ALA A 89 -2.36 -15.01 12.10
C ALA A 89 -3.36 -14.18 11.29
N LEU A 90 -4.67 -14.44 11.42
CA LEU A 90 -5.71 -13.65 10.76
C LEU A 90 -5.79 -12.23 11.30
N HIS A 91 -5.73 -12.04 12.63
CA HIS A 91 -5.69 -10.71 13.23
C HIS A 91 -4.44 -9.93 12.83
N HIS A 92 -3.26 -10.57 12.91
CA HIS A 92 -2.02 -9.96 12.49
C HIS A 92 -2.07 -9.48 11.03
N ALA A 93 -2.60 -10.32 10.14
CA ALA A 93 -2.70 -10.00 8.73
C ALA A 93 -3.70 -8.85 8.48
N ALA A 94 -4.86 -8.85 9.14
CA ALA A 94 -5.84 -7.78 9.06
C ALA A 94 -5.26 -6.43 9.55
N ASP A 95 -4.54 -6.44 10.67
CA ASP A 95 -3.92 -5.24 11.24
C ASP A 95 -2.80 -4.69 10.35
N ALA A 96 -1.94 -5.57 9.83
CA ALA A 96 -0.86 -5.21 8.92
C ALA A 96 -1.39 -4.56 7.63
N VAL A 97 -2.41 -5.17 7.02
CA VAL A 97 -3.03 -4.63 5.80
C VAL A 97 -3.79 -3.33 6.06
N THR A 98 -4.51 -3.25 7.18
CA THR A 98 -5.19 -1.99 7.57
C THR A 98 -4.19 -0.86 7.75
N LYS A 99 -3.03 -1.14 8.36
CA LYS A 99 -1.95 -0.16 8.52
C LYS A 99 -1.35 0.24 7.17
N SER A 100 -1.05 -0.71 6.29
CA SER A 100 -0.46 -0.40 4.98
C SER A 100 -1.42 0.35 4.05
N ALA A 101 -2.73 0.14 4.19
CA ALA A 101 -3.74 0.85 3.40
C ALA A 101 -3.78 2.37 3.67
N THR A 102 -3.28 2.84 4.81
CA THR A 102 -3.31 4.27 5.18
C THR A 102 -2.52 5.17 4.24
N THR A 103 -1.52 4.63 3.54
CA THR A 103 -0.67 5.37 2.61
C THR A 103 -1.14 5.26 1.15
N VAL A 104 -2.15 4.44 0.87
CA VAL A 104 -2.67 4.20 -0.47
C VAL A 104 -3.57 5.35 -0.90
N GLN A 105 -3.34 5.90 -2.09
CA GLN A 105 -4.15 7.01 -2.62
C GLN A 105 -5.40 6.52 -3.37
N SER A 106 -5.35 5.35 -3.99
CA SER A 106 -6.48 4.75 -4.72
C SER A 106 -7.62 4.34 -3.78
N ASP A 107 -8.81 4.91 -3.97
CA ASP A 107 -10.00 4.57 -3.19
C ASP A 107 -10.47 3.12 -3.43
N THR A 108 -10.39 2.64 -4.67
CA THR A 108 -10.73 1.26 -5.02
C THR A 108 -9.84 0.27 -4.28
N LEU A 109 -8.52 0.51 -4.26
CA LEU A 109 -7.59 -0.37 -3.57
C LEU A 109 -7.76 -0.30 -2.05
N LYS A 110 -7.95 0.90 -1.48
CA LYS A 110 -8.27 1.05 -0.06
C LYS A 110 -9.53 0.27 0.33
N ALA A 111 -10.59 0.35 -0.46
CA ALA A 111 -11.82 -0.38 -0.21
C ALA A 111 -11.63 -1.91 -0.28
N ALA A 112 -10.86 -2.38 -1.26
CA ALA A 112 -10.56 -3.80 -1.40
C ALA A 112 -9.74 -4.34 -0.20
N LEU A 113 -8.66 -3.64 0.17
CA LEU A 113 -7.83 -3.99 1.34
C LEU A 113 -8.64 -3.98 2.64
N ALA A 114 -9.50 -2.98 2.84
CA ALA A 114 -10.38 -2.91 4.00
C ALA A 114 -11.41 -4.05 4.03
N GLY A 115 -12.00 -4.38 2.88
CA GLY A 115 -12.94 -5.51 2.75
C GLY A 115 -12.26 -6.85 3.08
N TRP A 116 -11.03 -7.04 2.62
CA TRP A 116 -10.25 -8.23 2.97
C TRP A 116 -9.89 -8.29 4.45
N SER A 117 -9.42 -7.19 5.07
CA SER A 117 -9.15 -7.13 6.51
C SER A 117 -10.39 -7.47 7.34
N ALA A 118 -11.57 -6.96 6.95
CA ALA A 118 -12.82 -7.27 7.62
C ALA A 118 -13.23 -8.75 7.47
N ALA A 119 -13.01 -9.34 6.29
CA ALA A 119 -13.27 -10.76 6.07
C ALA A 119 -12.30 -11.64 6.89
N ALA A 120 -11.02 -11.25 7.01
CA ALA A 120 -10.05 -11.93 7.86
C ALA A 120 -10.47 -11.93 9.34
N GLN A 121 -10.93 -10.78 9.86
CA GLN A 121 -11.48 -10.67 11.22
C GLN A 121 -12.74 -11.51 11.41
N SER A 122 -13.61 -11.56 10.39
CA SER A 122 -14.83 -12.37 10.42
C SER A 122 -14.50 -13.87 10.48
N LEU A 123 -13.52 -14.33 9.71
CA LEU A 123 -13.03 -15.70 9.76
C LEU A 123 -12.39 -16.03 11.12
N ALA A 124 -11.59 -15.12 11.68
CA ALA A 124 -11.01 -15.29 13.01
C ALA A 124 -12.10 -15.41 14.09
N THR A 125 -13.18 -14.63 13.95
CA THR A 125 -14.36 -14.71 14.82
C THR A 125 -15.06 -16.06 14.68
N ALA A 126 -15.27 -16.54 13.46
CA ALA A 126 -15.90 -17.84 13.21
C ALA A 126 -15.09 -18.99 13.84
N ILE A 127 -13.76 -18.96 13.73
CA ILE A 127 -12.85 -19.95 14.35
C ILE A 127 -12.93 -19.85 15.88
N SER A 128 -12.74 -18.66 16.45
CA SER A 128 -12.68 -18.47 17.91
C SER A 128 -14.00 -18.77 18.63
N THR A 129 -15.13 -18.59 17.95
CA THR A 129 -16.46 -18.89 18.49
C THR A 129 -16.92 -20.32 18.23
N ASN A 130 -16.08 -21.14 17.59
CA ASN A 130 -16.42 -22.49 17.18
C ASN A 130 -17.75 -22.53 16.38
N ALA A 131 -17.85 -21.62 15.40
CA ALA A 131 -19.05 -21.44 14.60
C ALA A 131 -19.48 -22.74 13.90
N SER A 132 -20.75 -22.81 13.52
CA SER A 132 -21.25 -23.97 12.78
C SER A 132 -20.48 -24.14 11.47
N THR A 133 -20.39 -25.37 10.94
CA THR A 133 -19.69 -25.62 9.66
C THR A 133 -20.23 -24.73 8.53
N SER A 134 -21.53 -24.45 8.52
CA SER A 134 -22.15 -23.54 7.56
C SER A 134 -21.61 -22.12 7.68
N ASP A 135 -21.54 -21.58 8.90
CA ASP A 135 -21.07 -20.21 9.16
C ASP A 135 -19.56 -20.07 8.90
N PHE A 136 -18.78 -21.09 9.28
CA PHE A 136 -17.36 -21.15 8.97
C PHE A 136 -17.11 -21.13 7.46
N ASN A 137 -17.82 -21.97 6.70
CA ASN A 137 -17.70 -22.01 5.25
C ASN A 137 -18.11 -20.68 4.61
N ALA A 138 -19.18 -20.05 5.09
CA ALA A 138 -19.57 -18.71 4.62
C ALA A 138 -18.50 -17.65 4.89
N ALA A 139 -17.82 -17.71 6.04
CA ALA A 139 -16.71 -16.83 6.36
C ALA A 139 -15.48 -17.09 5.45
N VAL A 140 -15.16 -18.35 5.16
CA VAL A 140 -14.11 -18.74 4.21
C VAL A 140 -14.42 -18.23 2.79
N ASP A 141 -15.66 -18.38 2.34
CA ASP A 141 -16.09 -17.89 1.02
C ASP A 141 -15.98 -16.36 0.94
N SER A 142 -16.42 -15.65 1.98
CA SER A 142 -16.27 -14.20 2.08
C SER A 142 -14.80 -13.77 2.02
N PHE A 143 -13.93 -14.47 2.77
CA PHE A 143 -12.49 -14.25 2.76
C PHE A 143 -11.89 -14.45 1.36
N ASN A 144 -12.23 -15.54 0.67
CA ASN A 144 -11.71 -15.86 -0.66
C ASN A 144 -12.19 -14.88 -1.74
N ASN A 145 -13.44 -14.44 -1.64
CA ASN A 145 -13.99 -13.41 -2.54
C ASN A 145 -13.28 -12.06 -2.33
N ALA A 146 -13.09 -11.65 -1.08
CA ALA A 146 -12.38 -10.41 -0.75
C ALA A 146 -10.90 -10.48 -1.17
N LYS A 147 -10.26 -11.65 -1.02
CA LYS A 147 -8.90 -11.91 -1.51
C LYS A 147 -8.82 -11.70 -3.02
N SER A 148 -9.71 -12.33 -3.78
CA SER A 148 -9.73 -12.22 -5.25
C SER A 148 -9.98 -10.79 -5.73
N ALA A 149 -10.88 -10.07 -5.05
CA ALA A 149 -11.13 -8.66 -5.31
C ALA A 149 -9.89 -7.78 -5.02
N THR A 150 -9.15 -8.08 -3.94
CA THR A 150 -7.92 -7.38 -3.57
C THR A 150 -6.79 -7.65 -4.55
N GLU A 151 -6.62 -8.91 -4.98
CA GLU A 151 -5.67 -9.27 -6.04
C GLU A 151 -5.96 -8.51 -7.34
N THR A 152 -7.23 -8.45 -7.74
CA THR A 152 -7.65 -7.68 -8.93
C THR A 152 -7.36 -6.18 -8.77
N ALA A 153 -7.54 -5.63 -7.57
CA ALA A 153 -7.27 -4.22 -7.30
C ALA A 153 -5.77 -3.89 -7.22
N CYS A 154 -4.94 -4.86 -6.86
CA CYS A 154 -3.48 -4.73 -6.84
C CYS A 154 -2.84 -4.77 -8.22
N GLY A 155 -3.50 -5.39 -9.21
CA GLY A 155 -3.05 -5.46 -10.60
C GLY A 155 -2.43 -6.79 -10.96
#